data_AF-A0A1G6N8P4-F1
#
_entry.id   AF-A0A1G6N8P4-F1
#
_cell.length_a   1.000
_cell.length_b   1.000
_cell.length_c   1.000
_cell.angle_alpha   90.00
_cell.angle_beta   90.00
_cell.angle_gamma   90.00
#
_symmetry.space_group_name_H-M   'P 1'
#
loop_
_entity.id
_entity.type
_entity.pdbx_description
1 polymer ?
#
loop_
_entity_poly.entity_id
_entity_poly.type
_entity_poly.pdbx_seq_one_letter_code
_entity_poly.pdbx_strand_id
1 'polypeptide(L)'
;MQYLETVLTDYPRINELNNVERCAFVQVSGAGITVPQYTYACGDRLFIAEKLKDQWQLSEETDLAATVSELQVLVGNSPFSNGTFNLLLTKPETLALFAFMDYCRCQFLGEMLDASPFKGMATPEEIAAKAVLSLPYSLCNIFTMNTGNTNDSDVAEGLAGLAEKSVCKPENGQYALRSDFMTLARGLVVVNSSALVQVWDGSGSSVRNLTGYVLQGGLHDIIMTTLYGSEAFRVRGMSSQDLLGVFYNAMSCPELPEAKQEQASAGPEFCKNCGAKLEPDVRFCPNCGTKV
;
A
#
# COMPACT_ATOMS: atom_id res chain seq x y z
N MET A 1 -1.10 -17.79 3.16
CA MET A 1 -2.24 -18.19 4.02
C MET A 1 -1.87 -18.66 5.43
N GLN A 2 -0.59 -18.74 5.84
CA GLN A 2 -0.23 -19.32 7.15
C GLN A 2 -0.22 -18.35 8.35
N TYR A 3 -0.65 -17.09 8.15
CA TYR A 3 -0.68 -16.05 9.20
C TYR A 3 -2.10 -15.57 9.56
N LEU A 4 -3.14 -16.15 8.95
CA LEU A 4 -4.53 -15.67 9.07
C LEU A 4 -5.43 -16.46 10.04
N GLU A 5 -4.94 -17.56 10.63
CA GLU A 5 -5.77 -18.47 11.44
C GLU A 5 -5.53 -18.40 12.96
N THR A 6 -4.89 -17.37 13.50
CA THR A 6 -4.70 -17.27 14.96
C THR A 6 -4.90 -15.85 15.46
N VAL A 7 -6.13 -15.33 15.36
CA VAL A 7 -6.44 -13.98 15.86
C VAL A 7 -7.85 -13.87 16.42
N LEU A 8 -8.30 -14.83 17.23
CA LEU A 8 -9.51 -14.66 18.07
C LEU A 8 -9.27 -15.04 19.54
N THR A 9 -8.05 -15.48 19.90
CA THR A 9 -7.72 -16.02 21.22
C THR A 9 -6.87 -15.11 22.09
N ASP A 10 -6.56 -13.91 21.61
CA ASP A 10 -5.33 -13.25 22.05
C ASP A 10 -5.49 -12.36 23.30
N TYR A 11 -6.68 -11.81 23.59
CA TYR A 11 -6.94 -11.13 24.86
C TYR A 11 -7.97 -11.88 25.72
N PRO A 12 -7.56 -12.63 26.76
CA PRO A 12 -8.46 -13.44 27.59
C PRO A 12 -9.59 -12.64 28.26
N ARG A 13 -9.34 -11.36 28.58
CA ARG A 13 -10.30 -10.47 29.25
C ARG A 13 -11.30 -9.80 28.31
N ILE A 14 -11.09 -9.78 26.98
CA ILE A 14 -12.09 -9.26 26.04
C ILE A 14 -13.38 -10.07 26.12
N ASN A 15 -13.25 -11.38 26.39
CA ASN A 15 -14.35 -12.32 26.52
C ASN A 15 -15.21 -12.07 27.77
N GLU A 16 -14.74 -11.25 28.72
CA GLU A 16 -15.52 -10.83 29.89
C GLU A 16 -16.51 -9.70 29.54
N LEU A 17 -16.31 -9.03 28.40
CA LEU A 17 -17.21 -8.01 27.89
C LEU A 17 -18.27 -8.68 26.99
N ASN A 18 -19.55 -8.47 27.33
CA ASN A 18 -20.66 -8.98 26.53
C ASN A 18 -20.82 -8.16 25.24
N ASN A 19 -21.15 -8.81 24.12
CA ASN A 19 -21.43 -8.18 22.82
C ASN A 19 -20.26 -7.35 22.26
N VAL A 20 -19.04 -7.86 22.39
CA VAL A 20 -17.85 -7.24 21.80
C VAL A 20 -17.58 -7.79 20.42
N GLU A 21 -17.40 -6.89 19.46
CA GLU A 21 -17.03 -7.22 18.08
C GLU A 21 -15.69 -6.57 17.74
N ARG A 22 -14.75 -7.36 17.21
CA ARG A 22 -13.51 -6.80 16.69
C ARG A 22 -13.80 -6.09 15.36
N CYS A 23 -13.50 -4.81 15.28
CA CYS A 23 -13.75 -4.00 14.09
C CYS A 23 -12.46 -3.70 13.31
N ALA A 24 -11.29 -3.65 13.96
CA ALA A 24 -10.06 -3.26 13.27
C ALA A 24 -8.80 -3.85 13.90
N PHE A 25 -7.75 -3.90 13.07
CA PHE A 25 -6.41 -4.31 13.45
C PHE A 25 -5.40 -3.47 12.67
N VAL A 26 -4.48 -2.85 13.39
CA VAL A 26 -3.35 -2.11 12.83
C VAL A 26 -2.08 -2.69 13.43
N GLN A 27 -1.18 -3.19 12.59
CA GLN A 27 0.14 -3.61 13.03
C GLN A 27 1.18 -2.77 12.30
N VAL A 28 2.04 -2.09 13.05
CA VAL A 28 3.19 -1.38 12.49
C VAL A 28 4.46 -2.08 12.91
N SER A 29 5.33 -2.39 11.95
CA SER A 29 6.63 -3.03 12.17
C SER A 29 7.72 -2.10 11.66
N GLY A 30 8.73 -1.81 12.48
CA GLY A 30 9.83 -0.90 12.14
C GLY A 30 10.87 -0.83 13.25
N ALA A 31 12.12 -0.52 12.90
CA ALA A 31 13.22 -0.41 13.88
C ALA A 31 13.39 -1.63 14.81
N GLY A 32 13.04 -2.83 14.35
CA GLY A 32 13.12 -4.08 15.13
C GLY A 32 11.98 -4.28 16.12
N ILE A 33 10.94 -3.44 16.10
CA ILE A 33 9.77 -3.50 16.97
C ILE A 33 8.53 -3.75 16.10
N THR A 34 7.58 -4.52 16.63
CA THR A 34 6.25 -4.69 16.05
C THR A 34 5.22 -4.28 17.10
N VAL A 35 4.32 -3.37 16.72
CA VAL A 35 3.27 -2.82 17.58
C VAL A 35 1.91 -3.23 17.01
N PRO A 36 1.29 -4.31 17.52
CA PRO A 36 -0.05 -4.71 17.13
C PRO A 36 -1.11 -3.97 17.96
N GLN A 37 -2.10 -3.42 17.27
CA GLN A 37 -3.22 -2.65 17.82
C GLN A 37 -4.52 -3.28 17.37
N TYR A 38 -5.40 -3.61 18.31
CA TYR A 38 -6.71 -4.18 18.03
C TYR A 38 -7.80 -3.23 18.50
N THR A 39 -8.80 -2.98 17.66
CA THR A 39 -9.97 -2.18 18.06
C THR A 39 -11.20 -3.06 18.17
N TYR A 40 -11.91 -2.89 19.26
CA TYR A 40 -13.13 -3.61 19.60
C TYR A 40 -14.27 -2.62 19.84
N ALA A 41 -15.42 -2.88 19.23
CA ALA A 41 -16.66 -2.14 19.46
C ALA A 41 -17.53 -2.89 20.49
N CYS A 42 -18.13 -2.15 21.42
CA CYS A 42 -19.03 -2.66 22.45
C CYS A 42 -20.18 -1.67 22.67
N GLY A 43 -21.25 -1.80 21.89
CA GLY A 43 -22.27 -0.76 21.78
C GLY A 43 -21.65 0.52 21.21
N ASP A 44 -21.87 1.66 21.86
CA ASP A 44 -21.35 2.97 21.44
C ASP A 44 -19.91 3.26 21.92
N ARG A 45 -19.22 2.25 22.47
CA ARG A 45 -17.87 2.42 23.04
C ARG A 45 -16.84 1.65 22.23
N LEU A 46 -15.69 2.28 22.01
CA LEU A 46 -14.51 1.64 21.43
C LEU A 46 -13.46 1.34 22.50
N PHE A 47 -12.86 0.18 22.38
CA PHE A 47 -11.73 -0.27 23.19
C PHE A 47 -10.55 -0.61 22.29
N ILE A 48 -9.37 -0.14 22.67
CA ILE A 48 -8.12 -0.44 21.99
C ILE A 48 -7.34 -1.41 22.87
N ALA A 49 -6.95 -2.55 22.31
CA ALA A 49 -6.11 -3.52 22.97
C ALA A 49 -4.74 -3.56 22.31
N GLU A 50 -3.71 -3.34 23.12
CA GLU A 50 -2.32 -3.28 22.68
C GLU A 50 -1.52 -4.37 23.39
N LYS A 51 -0.56 -4.99 22.69
CA LYS A 51 0.36 -5.97 23.30
C LYS A 51 1.74 -5.35 23.51
N LEU A 52 2.06 -5.01 24.76
CA LEU A 52 3.34 -4.43 25.17
C LEU A 52 4.10 -5.41 26.07
N LYS A 53 5.28 -5.85 25.63
CA LYS A 53 6.18 -6.75 26.40
C LYS A 53 5.46 -8.00 26.93
N ASP A 54 4.71 -8.67 26.06
CA ASP A 54 3.88 -9.86 26.38
C ASP A 54 2.72 -9.62 27.36
N GLN A 55 2.44 -8.37 27.71
CA GLN A 55 1.27 -7.99 28.49
C GLN A 55 0.29 -7.20 27.62
N TRP A 56 -0.98 -7.52 27.78
CA TRP A 56 -2.05 -6.81 27.11
C TRP A 56 -2.50 -5.62 27.95
N GLN A 57 -2.60 -4.47 27.30
CA GLN A 57 -3.20 -3.26 27.85
C GLN A 57 -4.48 -2.95 27.09
N LEU A 58 -5.50 -2.48 27.82
CA LEU A 58 -6.77 -2.06 27.26
C LEU A 58 -6.95 -0.58 27.58
N SER A 59 -7.15 0.23 26.55
CA SER A 59 -7.48 1.65 26.65
C SER A 59 -8.86 1.92 26.04
N GLU A 60 -9.45 3.06 26.40
CA GLU A 60 -10.73 3.52 25.86
C GLU A 60 -10.50 4.48 24.67
N GLU A 61 -11.55 4.71 23.87
CA GLU A 61 -11.54 5.58 22.68
C GLU A 61 -10.89 6.96 22.88
N THR A 62 -10.99 7.54 24.08
CA THR A 62 -10.38 8.84 24.41
C THR A 62 -8.87 8.87 24.19
N ASP A 63 -8.22 7.70 24.15
CA ASP A 63 -6.79 7.56 23.96
C ASP A 63 -6.39 7.28 22.50
N LEU A 64 -7.33 7.21 21.56
CA LEU A 64 -7.04 6.90 20.15
C LEU A 64 -6.01 7.84 19.53
N ALA A 65 -6.12 9.15 19.80
CA ALA A 65 -5.15 10.14 19.35
C ALA A 65 -3.75 9.92 19.95
N ALA A 66 -3.69 9.45 21.21
CA ALA A 66 -2.44 9.10 21.86
C ALA A 66 -1.82 7.86 21.22
N THR A 67 -2.59 6.79 21.00
CA THR A 67 -2.14 5.57 20.30
C THR A 67 -1.63 5.88 18.89
N VAL A 68 -2.33 6.72 18.11
CA VAL A 68 -1.84 7.15 16.79
C VAL A 68 -0.54 7.97 16.90
N SER A 69 -0.41 8.82 17.91
CA SER A 69 0.83 9.55 18.18
C SER A 69 1.99 8.64 18.57
N GLU A 70 1.75 7.45 19.11
CA GLU A 70 2.80 6.45 19.34
C GLU A 70 3.24 5.80 18.03
N LEU A 71 2.28 5.44 17.16
CA LEU A 71 2.58 4.91 15.83
C LEU A 71 3.37 5.90 14.95
N GLN A 72 3.14 7.21 15.14
CA GLN A 72 3.91 8.29 14.51
C GLN A 72 5.42 8.15 14.74
N VAL A 73 5.87 7.59 15.86
CA VAL A 73 7.30 7.38 16.12
C VAL A 73 7.92 6.39 15.12
N LEU A 74 7.13 5.44 14.61
CA LEU A 74 7.57 4.42 13.66
C LEU A 74 7.47 4.85 12.20
N VAL A 75 6.44 5.65 11.85
CA VAL A 75 6.16 6.02 10.45
C VAL A 75 6.48 7.48 10.11
N GLY A 76 6.79 8.30 11.12
CA GLY A 76 7.02 9.74 10.96
C GLY A 76 5.74 10.57 10.83
N ASN A 77 5.87 11.88 10.63
CA ASN A 77 4.76 12.84 10.55
C ASN A 77 4.92 13.86 9.40
N SER A 78 5.58 13.45 8.31
CA SER A 78 5.76 14.32 7.16
C SER A 78 4.46 14.47 6.36
N PRO A 79 4.07 15.70 5.97
CA PRO A 79 3.00 15.92 4.98
C PRO A 79 3.48 15.70 3.53
N PHE A 80 4.80 15.64 3.32
CA PHE A 80 5.38 15.48 1.98
C PHE A 80 5.49 14.01 1.59
N SER A 81 5.25 13.73 0.31
CA SER A 81 5.42 12.44 -0.34
C SER A 81 6.21 12.60 -1.63
N ASN A 82 7.07 11.64 -1.94
CA ASN A 82 7.82 11.60 -3.21
C ASN A 82 6.97 11.12 -4.40
N GLY A 83 5.80 10.55 -4.14
CA GLY A 83 4.87 10.12 -5.16
C GLY A 83 3.44 10.08 -4.62
N THR A 84 2.59 10.97 -5.11
CA THR A 84 1.16 10.96 -4.79
C THR A 84 0.38 10.46 -5.99
N PHE A 85 -0.02 9.19 -5.94
CA PHE A 85 -0.84 8.55 -6.95
C PHE A 85 -1.87 7.65 -6.28
N ASN A 86 -2.97 7.38 -6.99
CA ASN A 86 -4.02 6.48 -6.55
C ASN A 86 -4.50 5.69 -7.77
N LEU A 87 -4.07 4.43 -7.84
CA LEU A 87 -4.35 3.56 -8.97
C LEU A 87 -5.28 2.43 -8.54
N LEU A 88 -6.27 2.14 -9.37
CA LEU A 88 -7.01 0.88 -9.30
C LEU A 88 -6.42 -0.06 -10.34
N LEU A 89 -5.79 -1.14 -9.87
CA LEU A 89 -5.04 -2.09 -10.68
C LEU A 89 -5.63 -3.49 -10.56
N THR A 90 -5.55 -4.26 -11.63
CA THR A 90 -5.80 -5.70 -11.61
C THR A 90 -4.63 -6.43 -10.93
N LYS A 91 -4.79 -7.72 -10.67
CA LYS A 91 -3.68 -8.57 -10.18
C LYS A 91 -2.48 -8.56 -11.14
N PRO A 92 -2.63 -8.80 -12.47
CA PRO A 92 -1.54 -8.66 -13.44
C PRO A 92 -0.83 -7.30 -13.40
N GLU A 93 -1.59 -6.20 -13.40
CA GLU A 93 -1.02 -4.85 -13.38
C GLU A 93 -0.25 -4.55 -12.08
N THR A 94 -0.76 -4.99 -10.93
CA THR A 94 -0.10 -4.81 -9.64
C THR A 94 1.21 -5.61 -9.58
N LEU A 95 1.18 -6.86 -10.06
CA LEU A 95 2.37 -7.68 -10.18
C LEU A 95 3.42 -7.02 -11.09
N ALA A 96 3.02 -6.59 -12.28
CA ALA A 96 3.91 -5.94 -13.24
C ALA A 96 4.52 -4.65 -12.67
N LEU A 97 3.74 -3.85 -11.94
CA LEU A 97 4.23 -2.62 -11.30
C LEU A 97 5.33 -2.96 -10.28
N PHE A 98 5.07 -3.91 -9.39
CA PHE A 98 6.03 -4.31 -8.37
C PHE A 98 7.25 -4.99 -8.95
N ALA A 99 7.11 -5.77 -10.01
CA ALA A 99 8.23 -6.39 -10.71
C ALA A 99 9.13 -5.34 -11.34
N PHE A 100 8.51 -4.31 -11.93
CA PHE A 100 9.24 -3.22 -12.55
C PHE A 100 9.92 -2.33 -11.48
N MET A 101 9.25 -2.04 -10.37
CA MET A 101 9.86 -1.35 -9.24
C MET A 101 11.02 -2.15 -8.64
N ASP A 102 10.90 -3.48 -8.50
CA ASP A 102 11.99 -4.36 -8.06
C ASP A 102 13.16 -4.37 -9.04
N TYR A 103 12.90 -4.34 -10.35
CA TYR A 103 13.95 -4.16 -11.35
C TYR A 103 14.71 -2.86 -11.13
N CYS A 104 13.99 -1.75 -10.96
CA CYS A 104 14.58 -0.43 -10.73
C CYS A 104 15.37 -0.37 -9.42
N ARG A 105 14.85 -0.98 -8.34
CA ARG A 105 15.54 -1.14 -7.05
C ARG A 105 16.87 -1.88 -7.22
N CYS A 106 16.87 -3.00 -7.95
CA CYS A 106 18.09 -3.75 -8.24
C CYS A 106 19.10 -2.93 -9.06
N GLN A 107 18.66 -2.21 -10.09
CA GLN A 107 19.56 -1.37 -10.89
C GLN A 107 20.19 -0.25 -10.07
N PHE A 108 19.39 0.42 -9.24
CA PHE A 108 19.89 1.49 -8.39
C PHE A 108 20.89 0.98 -7.35
N LEU A 109 20.62 -0.18 -6.73
CA LEU A 109 21.58 -0.82 -5.84
C LEU A 109 22.87 -1.21 -6.57
N GLY A 110 22.77 -1.72 -7.80
CA GLY A 110 23.93 -2.01 -8.65
C GLY A 110 24.75 -0.76 -8.98
N GLU A 111 24.10 0.37 -9.22
CA GLU A 111 24.74 1.67 -9.46
C GLU A 111 25.45 2.18 -8.20
N MET A 112 24.82 2.10 -7.03
CA MET A 112 25.43 2.48 -5.75
C MET A 112 26.66 1.64 -5.39
N LEU A 113 26.75 0.41 -5.91
CA LEU A 113 27.86 -0.51 -5.69
C LEU A 113 28.91 -0.47 -6.80
N ASP A 114 28.83 0.48 -7.74
CA ASP A 114 29.68 0.58 -8.94
C ASP A 114 29.70 -0.71 -9.79
N ALA A 115 28.69 -1.58 -9.65
CA ALA A 115 28.62 -2.86 -10.34
C ALA A 115 27.98 -2.75 -11.73
N SER A 116 26.98 -1.89 -11.89
CA SER A 116 26.30 -1.66 -13.17
C SER A 116 25.61 -0.30 -13.22
N PRO A 117 25.65 0.43 -14.35
CA PRO A 117 24.96 1.71 -14.46
C PRO A 117 23.43 1.53 -14.47
N PHE A 118 22.72 2.51 -13.92
CA PHE A 118 21.26 2.55 -13.96
C PHE A 118 20.78 2.87 -15.38
N LYS A 119 19.91 2.02 -15.94
CA LYS A 119 19.42 2.16 -17.32
C LYS A 119 18.07 2.88 -17.41
N GLY A 120 17.22 2.77 -16.39
CA GLY A 120 15.88 3.40 -16.36
C GLY A 120 14.85 2.80 -17.33
N MET A 121 15.27 1.90 -18.21
CA MET A 121 14.43 1.14 -19.14
C MET A 121 14.68 -0.35 -18.96
N ALA A 122 13.64 -1.16 -19.20
CA ALA A 122 13.70 -2.61 -19.03
C ALA A 122 12.93 -3.34 -20.14
N THR A 123 13.38 -4.52 -20.55
CA THR A 123 12.55 -5.40 -21.40
C THR A 123 11.48 -6.12 -20.57
N PRO A 124 10.38 -6.59 -21.18
CA PRO A 124 9.38 -7.41 -20.47
C PRO A 124 9.99 -8.62 -19.76
N GLU A 125 10.99 -9.28 -20.36
CA GLU A 125 11.66 -10.45 -19.79
C GLU A 125 12.49 -10.07 -18.56
N GLU A 126 13.19 -8.93 -18.59
CA GLU A 126 13.93 -8.42 -17.44
C GLU A 126 13.02 -8.08 -16.26
N ILE A 127 11.82 -7.56 -16.55
CA ILE A 127 10.79 -7.28 -15.54
C ILE A 127 10.19 -8.59 -15.00
N ALA A 128 9.80 -9.52 -15.89
CA ALA A 128 9.21 -10.81 -15.51
C ALA A 128 10.15 -11.64 -14.63
N ALA A 129 11.46 -11.58 -14.89
CA ALA A 129 12.47 -12.23 -14.05
C ALA A 129 12.42 -11.77 -12.58
N LYS A 130 11.91 -10.57 -12.28
CA LYS A 130 11.73 -10.08 -10.91
C LYS A 130 10.48 -10.61 -10.23
N ALA A 131 9.43 -10.91 -10.98
CA ALA A 131 8.20 -11.49 -10.43
C ALA A 131 8.42 -12.91 -9.88
N VAL A 132 9.34 -13.67 -10.49
CA VAL A 132 9.68 -15.05 -10.08
C VAL A 132 10.73 -15.07 -8.96
N LEU A 133 11.46 -13.98 -8.76
CA LEU A 133 12.55 -13.92 -7.82
C LEU A 133 12.02 -13.88 -6.37
N SER A 134 12.17 -14.99 -5.66
CA SER A 134 11.73 -15.14 -4.26
C SER A 134 12.72 -14.49 -3.27
N LEU A 135 12.88 -13.18 -3.35
CA LEU A 135 13.60 -12.41 -2.32
C LEU A 135 12.63 -11.96 -1.22
N PRO A 136 12.95 -12.13 0.08
CA PRO A 136 12.05 -11.75 1.18
C PRO A 136 11.55 -10.29 1.13
N TYR A 137 12.37 -9.37 0.62
CA TYR A 137 12.11 -7.93 0.56
C TYR A 137 11.68 -7.43 -0.83
N SER A 138 11.46 -8.34 -1.79
CA SER A 138 10.88 -8.00 -3.09
C SER A 138 9.43 -7.57 -2.91
N LEU A 139 9.03 -6.50 -3.61
CA LEU A 139 7.64 -6.08 -3.64
C LEU A 139 6.75 -7.16 -4.24
N CYS A 140 7.23 -7.85 -5.28
CA CYS A 140 6.54 -9.01 -5.86
C CYS A 140 6.33 -10.12 -4.84
N ASN A 141 7.37 -10.51 -4.09
CA ASN A 141 7.24 -11.57 -3.10
C ASN A 141 6.22 -11.20 -2.01
N ILE A 142 6.27 -9.96 -1.50
CA ILE A 142 5.30 -9.47 -0.51
C ILE A 142 3.87 -9.54 -1.08
N PHE A 143 3.68 -9.18 -2.34
CA PHE A 143 2.38 -9.25 -3.00
C PHE A 143 1.90 -10.69 -3.22
N THR A 144 2.71 -11.54 -3.84
CA THR A 144 2.34 -12.91 -4.20
C THR A 144 2.13 -13.81 -2.98
N MET A 145 2.83 -13.57 -1.87
CA MET A 145 2.56 -14.24 -0.58
C MET A 145 1.12 -14.02 -0.08
N ASN A 146 0.51 -12.89 -0.45
CA ASN A 146 -0.84 -12.53 -0.04
C ASN A 146 -1.90 -12.82 -1.12
N THR A 147 -1.53 -12.87 -2.40
CA THR A 147 -2.46 -13.06 -3.52
C THR A 147 -2.35 -14.40 -4.24
N GLY A 148 -1.41 -15.26 -3.82
CA GLY A 148 -1.05 -16.50 -4.50
C GLY A 148 -0.08 -16.30 -5.66
N ASN A 149 0.48 -17.41 -6.15
CA ASN A 149 1.50 -17.45 -7.21
C ASN A 149 1.00 -16.82 -8.53
N THR A 150 1.96 -16.38 -9.33
CA THR A 150 1.78 -15.74 -10.63
C THR A 150 2.74 -16.36 -11.65
N ASN A 151 2.50 -16.12 -12.94
CA ASN A 151 3.33 -16.60 -14.04
C ASN A 151 3.85 -15.42 -14.90
N ASP A 152 4.73 -15.72 -15.87
CA ASP A 152 5.33 -14.71 -16.75
C ASP A 152 4.29 -14.00 -17.64
N SER A 153 3.20 -14.69 -18.04
CA SER A 153 2.14 -14.07 -18.84
C SER A 153 1.40 -12.98 -18.08
N ASP A 154 1.26 -13.08 -16.76
CA ASP A 154 0.64 -12.05 -15.92
C ASP A 154 1.43 -10.73 -15.98
N VAL A 155 2.77 -10.80 -16.12
CA VAL A 155 3.61 -9.60 -16.19
C VAL A 155 3.45 -8.90 -17.55
N ALA A 156 3.42 -9.65 -18.65
CA ALA A 156 3.22 -9.08 -19.98
C ALA A 156 1.85 -8.41 -20.12
N GLU A 157 0.79 -9.07 -19.64
CA GLU A 157 -0.57 -8.50 -19.59
C GLU A 157 -0.59 -7.24 -18.71
N GLY A 158 0.01 -7.32 -17.52
CA GLY A 158 0.09 -6.19 -16.61
C GLY A 158 0.81 -4.98 -17.18
N LEU A 159 1.91 -5.16 -17.91
CA LEU A 159 2.66 -4.07 -18.53
C LEU A 159 1.83 -3.31 -19.58
N ALA A 160 1.01 -4.02 -20.36
CA ALA A 160 0.09 -3.39 -21.30
C ALA A 160 -0.93 -2.49 -20.58
N GLY A 161 -1.56 -3.00 -19.52
CA GLY A 161 -2.51 -2.22 -18.71
C GLY A 161 -1.86 -1.02 -18.01
N LEU A 162 -0.65 -1.18 -17.50
CA LEU A 162 0.13 -0.07 -16.91
C LEU A 162 0.49 1.01 -17.94
N ALA A 163 0.79 0.62 -19.18
CA ALA A 163 1.04 1.57 -20.25
C ALA A 163 -0.21 2.38 -20.62
N GLU A 164 -1.37 1.72 -20.71
CA GLU A 164 -2.67 2.39 -20.91
C GLU A 164 -2.98 3.39 -19.79
N LYS A 165 -2.63 3.05 -18.55
CA LYS A 165 -2.79 3.90 -17.36
C LYS A 165 -1.68 4.94 -17.19
N SER A 166 -0.77 5.09 -18.16
CA SER A 166 0.35 6.05 -18.12
C SER A 166 1.25 5.89 -16.89
N VAL A 167 1.39 4.66 -16.40
CA VAL A 167 2.33 4.28 -15.32
C VAL A 167 3.71 3.96 -15.88
N CYS A 168 3.76 3.39 -17.08
CA CYS A 168 4.97 3.20 -17.86
C CYS A 168 4.74 3.60 -19.33
N LYS A 169 5.83 3.74 -20.07
CA LYS A 169 5.82 4.08 -21.50
C LYS A 169 6.61 3.02 -22.28
N PRO A 170 6.01 2.37 -23.29
CA PRO A 170 6.75 1.49 -24.18
C PRO A 170 7.63 2.30 -25.15
N GLU A 171 8.87 1.87 -25.34
CA GLU A 171 9.85 2.47 -26.24
C GLU A 171 10.81 1.41 -26.78
N ASN A 172 10.82 1.18 -28.10
CA ASN A 172 11.75 0.25 -28.79
C ASN A 172 11.81 -1.17 -28.18
N GLY A 173 10.67 -1.74 -27.77
CA GLY A 173 10.61 -3.07 -27.16
C GLY A 173 10.99 -3.11 -25.67
N GLN A 174 11.25 -1.94 -25.07
CA GLN A 174 11.46 -1.75 -23.65
C GLN A 174 10.32 -0.92 -23.06
N TYR A 175 10.27 -0.84 -21.74
CA TYR A 175 9.39 0.04 -20.99
C TYR A 175 10.22 1.00 -20.15
N ALA A 176 9.77 2.24 -20.02
CA ALA A 176 10.25 3.23 -19.08
C ALA A 176 9.18 3.49 -18.02
N LEU A 177 9.53 3.37 -16.74
CA LEU A 177 8.59 3.65 -15.65
C LEU A 177 8.47 5.17 -15.44
N ARG A 178 7.26 5.67 -15.14
CA ARG A 178 7.05 7.09 -14.86
C ARG A 178 7.87 7.53 -13.63
N SER A 179 8.31 8.79 -13.64
CA SER A 179 9.33 9.31 -12.71
C SER A 179 8.93 9.26 -11.23
N ASP A 180 7.65 9.35 -10.90
CA ASP A 180 7.15 9.23 -9.53
C ASP A 180 7.29 7.80 -9.00
N PHE A 181 6.91 6.78 -9.76
CA PHE A 181 7.17 5.38 -9.38
C PHE A 181 8.66 5.05 -9.37
N MET A 182 9.45 5.67 -10.26
CA MET A 182 10.89 5.52 -10.26
C MET A 182 11.53 6.08 -8.99
N THR A 183 11.11 7.28 -8.58
CA THR A 183 11.57 7.93 -7.34
C THR A 183 11.19 7.07 -6.13
N LEU A 184 9.95 6.60 -6.10
CA LEU A 184 9.46 5.71 -5.06
C LEU A 184 10.23 4.38 -5.01
N ALA A 185 10.53 3.78 -6.17
CA ALA A 185 11.34 2.56 -6.24
C ALA A 185 12.73 2.78 -5.64
N ARG A 186 13.37 3.92 -5.89
CA ARG A 186 14.68 4.27 -5.28
C ARG A 186 14.59 4.46 -3.78
N GLY A 187 13.54 5.11 -3.29
CA GLY A 187 13.30 5.27 -1.85
C GLY A 187 13.03 3.93 -1.13
N LEU A 188 12.36 2.99 -1.81
CA LEU A 188 12.04 1.66 -1.29
C LEU A 188 13.17 0.64 -1.42
N VAL A 189 14.39 1.04 -1.80
CA VAL A 189 15.55 0.12 -1.82
C VAL A 189 15.77 -0.49 -0.43
N VAL A 190 15.59 0.31 0.62
CA VAL A 190 15.54 -0.14 2.02
C VAL A 190 14.14 0.12 2.55
N VAL A 191 13.45 -0.94 2.97
CA VAL A 191 12.16 -0.82 3.66
C VAL A 191 12.45 -0.67 5.15
N ASN A 192 12.12 0.48 5.71
CA ASN A 192 12.41 0.82 7.11
C ASN A 192 11.26 0.40 8.04
N SER A 193 10.04 0.47 7.52
CA SER A 193 8.83 0.08 8.22
C SER A 193 7.80 -0.50 7.25
N SER A 194 6.91 -1.29 7.81
CA SER A 194 5.73 -1.82 7.14
C SER A 194 4.53 -1.73 8.08
N ALA A 195 3.34 -1.73 7.50
CA ALA A 195 2.12 -1.85 8.29
C ALA A 195 1.11 -2.77 7.63
N LEU A 196 0.31 -3.44 8.47
CA LEU A 196 -0.87 -4.18 8.08
C LEU A 196 -2.07 -3.49 8.71
N VAL A 197 -3.04 -3.12 7.89
CA VAL A 197 -4.29 -2.47 8.31
C VAL A 197 -5.44 -3.36 7.88
N GLN A 198 -6.27 -3.76 8.82
CA GLN A 198 -7.47 -4.53 8.57
C GLN A 198 -8.66 -3.87 9.26
N VAL A 199 -9.77 -3.77 8.54
CA VAL A 199 -11.05 -3.33 9.08
C VAL A 199 -12.08 -4.40 8.72
N TRP A 200 -12.89 -4.79 9.69
CA TRP A 200 -13.97 -5.73 9.56
C TRP A 200 -15.29 -5.04 9.85
N ASP A 201 -16.30 -5.45 9.10
CA ASP A 201 -17.68 -5.08 9.36
C ASP A 201 -18.53 -6.35 9.43
N GLY A 202 -19.14 -6.55 10.60
CA GLY A 202 -20.02 -7.66 10.94
C GLY A 202 -21.51 -7.34 10.76
N SER A 203 -21.89 -6.19 10.20
CA SER A 203 -23.30 -5.81 10.06
C SER A 203 -24.05 -6.70 9.05
N GLY A 204 -24.62 -7.83 9.49
CA GLY A 204 -25.51 -8.69 8.70
C GLY A 204 -25.08 -10.16 8.56
N SER A 205 -25.51 -10.82 7.47
CA SER A 205 -25.24 -12.25 7.20
C SER A 205 -23.89 -12.53 6.50
N SER A 206 -23.09 -11.50 6.23
CA SER A 206 -21.77 -11.61 5.59
C SER A 206 -20.75 -10.73 6.32
N VAL A 207 -19.58 -11.30 6.62
CA VAL A 207 -18.44 -10.56 7.16
C VAL A 207 -17.71 -9.88 6.01
N ARG A 208 -17.62 -8.55 6.04
CA ARG A 208 -16.80 -7.78 5.10
C ARG A 208 -15.44 -7.49 5.72
N ASN A 209 -14.38 -7.51 4.92
CA ASN A 209 -13.06 -7.07 5.34
C ASN A 209 -12.41 -6.14 4.30
N LEU A 210 -11.65 -5.17 4.79
CA LEU A 210 -10.72 -4.38 4.01
C LEU A 210 -9.33 -4.67 4.54
N THR A 211 -8.41 -5.11 3.69
CA THR A 211 -7.02 -5.36 4.07
C THR A 211 -6.10 -4.48 3.25
N GLY A 212 -5.25 -3.72 3.95
CA GLY A 212 -4.22 -2.86 3.38
C GLY A 212 -2.83 -3.24 3.88
N TYR A 213 -1.88 -3.35 2.96
CA TYR A 213 -0.46 -3.52 3.26
C TYR A 213 0.28 -2.24 2.92
N VAL A 214 1.15 -1.81 3.82
CA VAL A 214 1.93 -0.58 3.70
C VAL A 214 3.41 -0.94 3.73
N LEU A 215 4.17 -0.37 2.81
CA LEU A 215 5.63 -0.42 2.80
C LEU A 215 6.17 1.00 2.77
N GLN A 216 7.16 1.25 3.62
CA GLN A 216 7.75 2.57 3.77
C GLN A 216 9.28 2.50 3.69
N GLY A 217 9.84 3.31 2.79
CA GLY A 217 11.26 3.65 2.71
C GLY A 217 11.44 5.11 3.13
N GLY A 218 12.31 5.37 4.09
CA GLY A 218 12.46 6.73 4.63
C GLY A 218 11.14 7.36 5.11
N LEU A 219 11.01 8.69 5.05
CA LEU A 219 9.83 9.44 5.51
C LEU A 219 8.84 9.81 4.40
N HIS A 220 9.23 9.67 3.14
CA HIS A 220 8.47 10.22 1.99
C HIS A 220 8.08 9.15 0.97
N ASP A 221 8.59 7.92 1.11
CA ASP A 221 8.37 6.84 0.16
C ASP A 221 7.45 5.79 0.78
N ILE A 222 6.14 6.06 0.75
CA ILE A 222 5.13 5.18 1.31
C ILE A 222 4.24 4.67 0.18
N ILE A 223 4.11 3.34 0.08
CA ILE A 223 3.16 2.68 -0.81
C ILE A 223 2.17 1.87 0.02
N MET A 224 0.88 2.12 -0.19
CA MET A 224 -0.20 1.34 0.39
C MET A 224 -0.94 0.58 -0.70
N THR A 225 -1.09 -0.73 -0.52
CA THR A 225 -1.86 -1.62 -1.40
C THR A 225 -3.05 -2.15 -0.64
N THR A 226 -4.25 -1.83 -1.08
CA THR A 226 -5.50 -2.28 -0.46
C THR A 226 -6.25 -3.20 -1.41
N LEU A 227 -6.71 -4.35 -0.92
CA LEU A 227 -7.60 -5.21 -1.69
C LEU A 227 -8.98 -4.56 -1.76
N TYR A 228 -9.51 -4.40 -2.98
CA TYR A 228 -10.82 -3.81 -3.25
C TYR A 228 -11.69 -4.82 -4.00
N GLY A 229 -12.73 -5.34 -3.34
CA GLY A 229 -13.54 -6.44 -3.87
C GLY A 229 -12.74 -7.75 -3.98
N SER A 230 -13.07 -8.59 -4.97
CA SER A 230 -12.44 -9.91 -5.14
C SER A 230 -11.19 -9.90 -6.03
N GLU A 231 -10.99 -8.89 -6.88
CA GLU A 231 -10.01 -8.96 -7.98
C GLU A 231 -9.23 -7.66 -8.26
N ALA A 232 -9.54 -6.56 -7.57
CA ALA A 232 -8.87 -5.27 -7.80
C ALA A 232 -8.04 -4.85 -6.59
N PHE A 233 -6.95 -4.13 -6.87
CA PHE A 233 -6.02 -3.59 -5.88
C PHE A 233 -5.95 -2.08 -6.03
N ARG A 234 -6.17 -1.38 -4.93
CA ARG A 234 -5.93 0.07 -4.86
C ARG A 234 -4.51 0.30 -4.38
N VAL A 235 -3.65 0.79 -5.27
CA VAL A 235 -2.23 1.09 -4.98
C VAL A 235 -2.06 2.61 -4.88
N ARG A 236 -1.61 3.08 -3.72
CA ARG A 236 -1.48 4.50 -3.41
C ARG A 236 -0.06 4.85 -2.97
N GLY A 237 0.47 5.93 -3.52
CA GLY A 237 1.60 6.64 -2.95
C GLY A 237 1.08 7.73 -2.02
N MET A 238 1.59 7.81 -0.79
CA MET A 238 1.04 8.70 0.24
C MET A 238 2.12 9.31 1.14
N SER A 239 1.74 10.30 1.95
CA SER A 239 2.59 10.88 2.99
C SER A 239 2.45 10.13 4.32
N SER A 240 3.37 10.36 5.28
CA SER A 240 3.22 9.80 6.62
C SER A 240 1.97 10.33 7.32
N GLN A 241 1.59 11.59 7.09
CA GLN A 241 0.37 12.16 7.65
C GLN A 241 -0.88 11.48 7.12
N ASP A 242 -0.94 11.19 5.81
CA ASP A 242 -2.05 10.43 5.23
C ASP A 242 -2.13 9.03 5.82
N LEU A 243 -0.97 8.38 6.04
CA LEU A 243 -0.89 7.06 6.66
C LEU A 243 -1.38 7.08 8.12
N LEU A 244 -1.00 8.08 8.91
CA LEU A 244 -1.54 8.26 10.27
C LEU A 244 -3.06 8.48 10.26
N GLY A 245 -3.56 9.23 9.28
CA GLY A 245 -5.00 9.37 9.05
C GLY A 245 -5.68 8.04 8.73
N VAL A 246 -5.03 7.17 7.94
CA VAL A 246 -5.51 5.81 7.68
C VAL A 246 -5.55 4.98 8.97
N PHE A 247 -4.52 5.04 9.82
CA PHE A 247 -4.52 4.33 11.10
C PHE A 247 -5.63 4.83 12.03
N TYR A 248 -5.77 6.15 12.18
CA TYR A 248 -6.83 6.76 12.97
C TYR A 248 -8.21 6.31 12.48
N ASN A 249 -8.47 6.45 11.18
CA ASN A 249 -9.75 6.07 10.59
C ASN A 249 -10.03 4.58 10.78
N ALA A 250 -9.06 3.70 10.55
CA ALA A 250 -9.24 2.26 10.75
C ALA A 250 -9.59 1.92 12.21
N MET A 251 -8.84 2.48 13.16
CA MET A 251 -9.05 2.27 14.59
C MET A 251 -10.28 2.99 15.16
N SER A 252 -10.96 3.82 14.35
CA SER A 252 -12.26 4.43 14.70
C SER A 252 -13.46 3.55 14.32
N CYS A 253 -13.24 2.30 13.90
CA CYS A 253 -14.28 1.38 13.40
C CYS A 253 -15.20 2.01 12.34
N PRO A 254 -14.67 2.42 11.17
CA PRO A 254 -15.49 3.08 10.15
C PRO A 254 -16.41 2.05 9.49
N GLU A 255 -17.59 2.49 9.07
CA GLU A 255 -18.43 1.69 8.18
C GLU A 255 -17.68 1.41 6.87
N LEU A 256 -17.63 0.15 6.46
CA LEU A 256 -16.98 -0.22 5.20
C LEU A 256 -17.87 0.22 4.03
N PRO A 257 -17.34 0.98 3.06
CA PRO A 257 -18.11 1.38 1.90
C PRO A 257 -18.66 0.15 1.18
N GLU A 258 -19.88 0.25 0.66
CA GLU A 258 -20.40 -0.75 -0.25
C GLU A 258 -19.43 -0.89 -1.43
N ALA A 259 -19.16 -2.13 -1.86
CA ALA A 259 -18.36 -2.42 -3.06
C ALA A 259 -19.09 -2.03 -4.35
N LYS A 260 -19.72 -0.85 -4.38
CA LYS A 260 -20.07 -0.18 -5.61
C LYS A 260 -18.76 0.19 -6.29
N GLN A 261 -18.69 -0.15 -7.56
CA GLN A 261 -17.65 0.33 -8.46
C GLN A 261 -17.68 1.85 -8.42
N GLU A 262 -16.82 2.46 -7.58
CA GLU A 262 -16.40 3.84 -7.78
C GLU A 262 -15.80 3.85 -9.18
N GLN A 263 -16.58 4.30 -10.17
CA GLN A 263 -16.03 4.86 -11.39
C GLN A 263 -14.86 5.71 -10.94
N ALA A 264 -13.67 5.40 -11.45
CA ALA A 264 -12.47 6.17 -11.21
C ALA A 264 -12.85 7.64 -11.29
N SER A 265 -13.02 8.30 -10.14
CA SER A 265 -13.03 9.74 -10.10
C SER A 265 -11.67 10.07 -10.66
N ALA A 266 -11.68 10.68 -11.85
CA ALA A 266 -10.48 10.96 -12.60
C ALA A 266 -9.47 11.53 -11.60
N GLY A 267 -8.44 10.73 -11.28
CA GLY A 267 -7.31 11.22 -10.54
C GLY A 267 -6.76 12.42 -11.30
N PRO A 268 -5.98 13.29 -10.65
CA PRO A 268 -5.40 14.44 -11.34
C PRO A 268 -4.79 13.97 -12.66
N GLU A 269 -5.35 14.43 -13.78
CA GLU A 269 -4.85 14.02 -15.08
C GLU A 269 -3.43 14.57 -15.20
N PHE A 270 -2.53 13.82 -15.80
CA PHE A 270 -1.19 14.31 -16.08
C PHE A 270 -1.08 14.57 -17.57
N CYS A 271 -0.42 15.65 -17.95
CA CYS A 271 -0.21 15.95 -19.36
C CYS A 271 0.56 14.81 -20.02
N LYS A 272 -0.04 14.16 -21.01
CA LYS A 272 0.59 13.05 -21.76
C LYS A 272 1.88 13.45 -22.49
N ASN A 273 2.11 14.76 -22.67
CA ASN A 273 3.30 15.28 -23.33
C ASN A 273 4.43 15.65 -22.34
N CYS A 274 4.12 16.31 -21.22
CA CYS A 274 5.16 16.82 -20.31
C CYS A 274 5.10 16.30 -18.86
N GLY A 275 4.09 15.50 -18.52
CA GLY A 275 3.92 14.92 -17.18
C GLY A 275 3.48 15.91 -16.11
N ALA A 276 3.18 17.17 -16.44
CA ALA A 276 2.67 18.14 -15.47
C ALA A 276 1.27 17.73 -14.96
N LYS A 277 1.04 17.91 -13.66
CA LYS A 277 -0.27 17.73 -13.03
C LYS A 277 -1.27 18.71 -13.65
N LEU A 278 -2.40 18.19 -14.12
CA LEU A 278 -3.51 18.95 -14.64
C LEU A 278 -4.58 19.02 -13.57
N GLU A 279 -5.12 20.22 -13.39
CA GLU A 279 -6.37 20.40 -12.66
C GLU A 279 -7.53 19.85 -13.52
N PRO A 280 -8.65 19.43 -12.90
CA PRO A 280 -9.83 19.00 -13.64
C PRO A 280 -10.29 20.08 -14.64
N ASP A 281 -10.76 19.66 -15.82
CA ASP A 281 -11.36 20.50 -16.87
C ASP A 281 -10.43 21.47 -17.65
N VAL A 282 -9.10 21.32 -17.55
CA VAL A 282 -8.19 22.10 -18.40
C VAL A 282 -8.15 21.56 -19.84
N ARG A 283 -8.26 22.44 -20.83
CA ARG A 283 -8.19 22.07 -22.28
C ARG A 283 -6.77 22.09 -22.85
N PHE A 284 -5.86 22.73 -22.13
CA PHE A 284 -4.46 22.90 -22.51
C PHE A 284 -3.60 22.80 -21.26
N CYS A 285 -2.46 22.13 -21.37
CA CYS A 285 -1.51 22.04 -20.28
C CYS A 285 -0.92 23.44 -19.98
N PRO A 286 -1.03 23.94 -18.74
CA PRO A 286 -0.48 25.25 -18.38
C PRO A 286 1.06 25.29 -18.43
N ASN A 287 1.72 24.14 -18.42
CA ASN A 287 3.18 24.05 -18.44
C ASN A 287 3.76 24.01 -19.87
N CYS A 288 3.17 23.26 -20.80
CA CYS A 288 3.73 23.06 -22.14
C CYS A 288 2.81 23.48 -23.30
N GLY A 289 1.62 24.00 -23.02
CA GLY A 289 0.66 24.47 -24.03
C GLY A 289 0.04 23.37 -24.90
N THR A 290 0.34 22.10 -24.64
CA THR A 290 -0.23 20.98 -25.38
C THR A 290 -1.70 20.82 -25.04
N LYS A 291 -2.53 20.60 -26.06
CA LYS A 291 -3.95 20.30 -25.88
C LYS A 291 -4.10 18.96 -25.15
N VAL A 292 -4.89 18.95 -24.08
CA VAL A 292 -5.12 17.79 -23.20
C VAL A 292 -6.59 17.40 -23.25
#